data_AF-A0A383TDG3-F1
#
_entry.id   AF-A0A383TDG3-F1
#
_cell.length_a   1.000
_cell.length_b   1.000
_cell.length_c   1.000
_cell.angle_alpha   90.00
_cell.angle_beta   90.00
_cell.angle_gamma   90.00
#
_symmetry.space_group_name_H-M   'P 1'
#
loop_
_entity.id
_entity.type
_entity.pdbx_description
1 polymer ?
#
loop_
_entity_poly.entity_id
_entity_poly.type
_entity_poly.pdbx_seq_one_letter_code
_entity_poly.pdbx_strand_id
1 'polypeptide(L)'
;MLKTKEKFTCDICGQQDNFEVINVEEQVDIKGISFESEHIYYRCVHCKEEYEPFDNFDINYYTDYKKYRELTGLLQSDEIKKIRESYGISQRTFAKLLSISHATLSNIENGSLQSPQHDILLRLASDPYSFYKNVFCTRKGLLSEGDIETLGTNLKRLIATSYGGHKKEMKEFKEIMSDRTNNLIRRVNHMEYEMKTIINIDSISNSRESGESRWKKEGSNILTRVYQSLTL
;
A
#
# COMPACT_ATOMS: atom_id res chain seq x y z
N MET A 1 21.95 -21.03 22.95
CA MET A 1 21.66 -21.98 24.05
C MET A 1 20.33 -22.64 23.72
N LEU A 2 20.37 -23.91 23.29
CA LEU A 2 19.16 -24.70 23.03
C LEU A 2 18.54 -25.01 24.40
N LYS A 3 17.36 -24.45 24.68
CA LYS A 3 16.61 -24.80 25.89
C LYS A 3 16.38 -26.31 25.90
N THR A 4 16.73 -26.94 27.01
CA THR A 4 16.49 -28.34 27.35
C THR A 4 15.12 -28.80 26.88
N LYS A 5 15.07 -29.86 26.06
CA LYS A 5 13.84 -30.57 25.66
C LYS A 5 13.04 -30.87 26.93
N GLU A 6 11.94 -30.15 27.11
CA GLU A 6 10.96 -30.48 28.13
C GLU A 6 10.40 -31.86 27.79
N LYS A 7 10.44 -32.75 28.78
CA LYS A 7 9.91 -34.11 28.62
C LYS A 7 8.42 -34.05 28.87
N PHE A 8 7.62 -34.20 27.82
CA PHE A 8 6.16 -34.11 27.89
C PHE A 8 5.58 -35.48 28.27
N THR A 9 4.64 -35.48 29.22
CA THR A 9 3.93 -36.68 29.65
C THR A 9 2.48 -36.57 29.18
N CYS A 10 1.92 -37.65 28.66
CA CYS A 10 0.51 -37.67 28.28
C CYS A 10 -0.37 -37.74 29.53
N ASP A 11 -1.30 -36.79 29.68
CA ASP A 11 -2.23 -36.72 30.82
C ASP A 11 -3.29 -37.84 30.81
N ILE A 12 -3.50 -38.49 29.66
CA ILE A 12 -4.49 -39.56 29.50
C ILE A 12 -3.91 -40.94 29.84
N CYS A 13 -2.71 -41.27 29.35
CA CYS A 13 -2.12 -42.61 29.54
C CYS A 13 -0.89 -42.64 30.46
N GLY A 14 -0.40 -41.48 30.91
CA GLY A 14 0.76 -41.36 31.81
C GLY A 14 2.10 -41.73 31.17
N GLN A 15 2.16 -42.00 29.86
CA GLN A 15 3.39 -42.34 29.15
C GLN A 15 4.20 -41.07 28.82
N GLN A 16 5.52 -41.15 28.98
CA GLN A 16 6.44 -40.02 28.72
C GLN A 16 6.99 -40.06 27.29
N ASP A 17 7.25 -38.88 26.73
CA ASP A 17 8.11 -38.63 25.56
C ASP A 17 7.77 -39.40 24.26
N ASN A 18 6.50 -39.77 24.05
CA ASN A 18 6.05 -40.54 22.89
C ASN A 18 4.94 -39.81 22.11
N PHE A 19 5.29 -38.68 21.50
CA PHE A 19 4.38 -37.90 20.64
C PHE A 19 4.88 -37.87 19.19
N GLU A 20 3.97 -38.06 18.25
CA GLU A 20 4.21 -37.85 16.81
C GLU A 20 3.55 -36.55 16.36
N VAL A 21 4.18 -35.83 15.44
CA VAL A 21 3.60 -34.62 14.84
C VAL A 21 2.73 -35.05 13.68
N ILE A 22 1.47 -34.61 13.68
CA ILE A 22 0.50 -34.87 12.62
C ILE A 22 -0.01 -33.54 12.05
N ASN A 23 -0.36 -33.58 10.77
CA ASN A 23 -1.06 -32.49 10.11
C ASN A 23 -2.50 -32.94 9.83
N VAL A 24 -3.46 -32.09 10.18
CA VAL A 24 -4.90 -32.35 10.02
C VAL A 24 -5.50 -31.21 9.23
N GLU A 25 -6.28 -31.52 8.19
CA GLU A 25 -7.08 -30.53 7.48
C GLU A 25 -8.40 -30.32 8.24
N GLU A 26 -8.65 -29.09 8.66
CA GLU A 26 -9.85 -28.70 9.40
C GLU A 26 -10.59 -27.57 8.69
N GLN A 27 -11.93 -27.61 8.76
CA GLN A 27 -12.76 -26.52 8.30
C GLN A 27 -12.83 -25.45 9.40
N VAL A 28 -12.32 -24.25 9.09
CA VAL A 28 -12.24 -23.12 10.01
C VAL A 28 -13.21 -22.03 9.59
N ASP A 29 -13.96 -21.50 10.56
CA ASP A 29 -14.92 -20.41 10.37
C ASP A 29 -14.48 -19.14 11.11
N ILE A 30 -14.04 -18.13 10.36
CA ILE A 30 -13.65 -16.83 10.93
C ILE A 30 -14.54 -15.73 10.36
N LYS A 31 -15.26 -15.03 11.25
CA LYS A 31 -16.11 -13.87 10.91
C LYS A 31 -17.05 -14.14 9.70
N GLY A 32 -17.57 -15.36 9.59
CA GLY A 32 -18.49 -15.77 8.53
C GLY A 32 -17.84 -16.22 7.22
N ILE A 33 -16.51 -16.40 7.19
CA ILE A 33 -15.78 -16.99 6.06
C ILE A 33 -15.26 -18.36 6.49
N SER A 34 -15.72 -19.39 5.80
CA SER A 34 -15.30 -20.78 5.95
C SER A 34 -14.18 -21.12 4.99
N PHE A 35 -13.11 -21.76 5.46
CA PHE A 35 -12.03 -22.26 4.60
C PHE A 35 -11.32 -23.47 5.24
N GLU A 36 -10.58 -24.22 4.43
CA GLU A 36 -9.77 -25.35 4.90
C GLU A 36 -8.39 -24.88 5.37
N SER A 37 -8.03 -25.25 6.59
CA SER A 37 -6.75 -24.96 7.20
C SER A 37 -6.00 -26.23 7.56
N GLU A 38 -4.66 -26.20 7.44
CA GLU A 38 -3.84 -27.34 7.84
C GLU A 38 -3.30 -27.02 9.23
N HIS A 39 -3.68 -27.83 10.22
CA HIS A 39 -3.30 -27.69 11.61
C HIS A 39 -2.30 -28.75 12.01
N ILE A 40 -1.35 -28.35 12.86
CA ILE A 40 -0.32 -29.21 13.40
C ILE A 40 -0.75 -29.63 14.81
N TYR A 41 -0.76 -30.92 15.07
CA TYR A 41 -1.03 -31.47 16.41
C TYR A 41 0.06 -32.46 16.81
N TYR A 42 0.23 -32.61 18.13
CA TYR A 42 1.08 -33.62 18.73
C TYR A 42 0.20 -34.75 19.23
N ARG A 43 0.32 -35.92 18.59
CA ARG A 43 -0.49 -37.08 18.92
C ARG A 43 0.29 -38.08 19.77
N CYS A 44 -0.29 -38.52 20.89
CA CYS A 44 0.30 -39.57 21.70
C CYS A 44 0.35 -40.90 20.91
N VAL A 45 1.52 -41.53 20.83
CA VAL A 45 1.68 -42.80 20.09
C VAL A 45 0.83 -43.92 20.71
N HIS A 46 0.60 -43.88 22.03
CA HIS A 46 -0.07 -44.93 22.80
C HIS A 46 -1.59 -44.81 22.81
N CYS A 47 -2.14 -43.66 23.25
CA CYS A 47 -3.59 -43.48 23.40
C CYS A 47 -4.23 -42.65 22.28
N LYS A 48 -3.44 -42.14 21.33
CA LYS A 48 -3.89 -41.32 20.19
C LYS A 48 -4.54 -39.98 20.53
N GLU A 49 -4.43 -39.53 21.78
CA GLU A 49 -4.85 -38.18 22.18
C GLU A 49 -4.01 -37.12 21.46
N GLU A 50 -4.66 -36.04 21.02
CA GLU A 50 -4.07 -34.96 20.24
C GLU A 50 -3.95 -33.69 21.10
N TYR A 51 -2.79 -33.04 21.01
CA TYR A 51 -2.48 -31.83 21.74
C TYR A 51 -2.04 -30.74 20.78
N GLU A 52 -2.31 -29.49 21.13
CA GLU A 52 -1.69 -28.35 20.46
C GLU A 52 -0.15 -28.41 20.57
N PRO A 53 0.58 -27.85 19.59
CA PRO A 53 2.04 -27.89 19.60
C PRO A 53 2.64 -27.26 20.85
N PHE A 54 3.43 -28.05 21.58
CA PHE A 54 4.01 -27.63 22.86
C PHE A 54 5.00 -26.46 22.73
N ASP A 55 5.66 -26.33 21.57
CA ASP A 55 6.58 -25.22 21.30
C ASP A 55 5.86 -23.89 21.09
N ASN A 56 4.65 -23.94 20.51
CA ASN A 56 3.84 -22.77 20.21
C ASN A 56 2.36 -23.16 20.06
N PHE A 57 1.62 -23.02 21.15
CA PHE A 57 0.19 -23.35 21.23
C PHE A 57 -0.68 -22.54 20.25
N ASP A 58 -0.22 -21.36 19.82
CA ASP A 58 -1.00 -20.46 18.95
C ASP A 58 -0.66 -20.65 17.46
N ILE A 59 0.15 -21.64 17.07
CA ILE A 59 0.61 -21.77 15.68
C ILE A 59 -0.52 -22.01 14.68
N ASN A 60 -1.53 -22.80 15.07
CA ASN A 60 -2.71 -23.08 14.26
C ASN A 60 -3.54 -21.81 14.09
N TYR A 61 -3.76 -21.08 15.18
CA TYR A 61 -4.42 -19.77 15.17
C TYR A 61 -3.73 -18.73 14.25
N TYR A 62 -2.39 -18.65 14.29
CA TYR A 62 -1.66 -17.75 13.39
C TYR A 62 -1.79 -18.16 11.92
N THR A 63 -1.82 -19.46 11.66
CA THR A 63 -1.98 -20.02 10.30
C THR A 63 -3.36 -19.68 9.74
N ASP A 64 -4.39 -19.85 10.55
CA ASP A 64 -5.76 -19.48 10.20
C ASP A 64 -5.91 -18.00 9.92
N TYR A 65 -5.33 -17.16 10.79
CA TYR A 65 -5.45 -15.71 10.63
C TYR A 65 -4.66 -15.22 9.43
N LYS A 66 -3.55 -15.87 9.08
CA LYS A 66 -2.82 -15.58 7.85
C LYS A 66 -3.66 -15.91 6.63
N LYS A 67 -4.24 -17.12 6.55
CA LYS A 67 -5.14 -17.54 5.46
C LYS A 67 -6.35 -16.63 5.35
N TYR A 68 -7.00 -16.31 6.48
CA TYR A 68 -8.12 -15.39 6.51
C TYR A 68 -7.76 -14.01 5.94
N ARG A 69 -6.59 -13.46 6.30
CA ARG A 69 -6.12 -12.18 5.74
C ARG A 69 -5.86 -12.26 4.24
N GLU A 70 -5.30 -13.37 3.75
CA GLU A 70 -5.11 -13.61 2.31
C GLU A 70 -6.45 -13.62 1.56
N LEU A 71 -7.44 -14.34 2.09
CA LEU A 71 -8.78 -14.44 1.50
C LEU A 71 -9.54 -13.11 1.51
N THR A 72 -9.37 -12.31 2.57
CA THR A 72 -10.07 -11.02 2.73
C THR A 72 -9.29 -9.81 2.22
N GLY A 73 -8.05 -10.02 1.76
CA GLY A 73 -7.15 -8.97 1.28
C GLY A 73 -6.64 -8.03 2.38
N LEU A 74 -6.70 -8.42 3.66
CA LEU A 74 -6.19 -7.65 4.79
C LEU A 74 -4.65 -7.66 4.83
N LEU A 75 -4.04 -6.60 5.40
CA LEU A 75 -2.59 -6.56 5.59
C LEU A 75 -2.11 -7.66 6.54
N GLN A 76 -1.02 -8.34 6.19
CA GLN A 76 -0.37 -9.31 7.05
C GLN A 76 0.35 -8.62 8.22
N SER A 77 0.47 -9.33 9.35
CA SER A 77 1.11 -8.80 10.56
C SER A 77 2.56 -8.35 10.32
N ASP A 78 3.30 -9.07 9.47
CA ASP A 78 4.67 -8.71 9.10
C ASP A 78 4.72 -7.50 8.16
N GLU A 79 3.75 -7.32 7.26
CA GLU A 79 3.60 -6.13 6.43
C GLU A 79 3.34 -4.88 7.29
N ILE A 80 2.45 -5.00 8.28
CA ILE A 80 2.13 -3.93 9.23
C ILE A 80 3.38 -3.53 10.03
N LYS A 81 4.13 -4.53 10.50
CA LYS A 81 5.40 -4.31 11.19
C LYS A 81 6.43 -3.62 10.29
N LYS A 82 6.58 -4.05 9.04
CA LYS A 82 7.46 -3.43 8.04
C LYS A 82 7.08 -1.98 7.75
N ILE A 83 5.78 -1.66 7.64
CA ILE A 83 5.31 -0.27 7.48
C ILE A 83 5.83 0.59 8.63
N ARG A 84 5.63 0.16 9.88
CA ARG A 84 6.14 0.91 11.04
C ARG A 84 7.66 1.04 11.02
N GLU A 85 8.37 -0.05 10.80
CA GLU A 85 9.83 -0.08 10.83
C GLU A 85 10.45 0.81 9.75
N SER A 86 9.79 0.97 8.60
CA SER A 86 10.24 1.86 7.53
C SER A 86 10.39 3.32 7.99
N TYR A 87 9.59 3.74 8.98
CA TYR A 87 9.64 5.08 9.57
C TYR A 87 10.72 5.24 10.66
N GLY A 88 11.33 4.13 11.10
CA GLY A 88 12.40 4.14 12.10
C GLY A 88 11.93 4.52 13.51
N ILE A 89 10.68 4.20 13.86
CA ILE A 89 10.06 4.56 15.15
C ILE A 89 9.58 3.33 15.92
N SER A 90 9.51 3.49 17.24
CA SER A 90 9.02 2.44 18.14
C SER A 90 7.53 2.16 17.94
N GLN A 91 7.10 0.97 18.35
CA GLN A 91 5.68 0.58 18.38
C GLN A 91 4.83 1.56 19.19
N ARG A 92 5.34 2.04 20.33
CA ARG A 92 4.66 3.04 21.17
C ARG A 92 4.51 4.38 20.47
N THR A 93 5.55 4.85 19.79
CA THR A 93 5.52 6.11 19.03
C THR A 93 4.53 6.03 17.88
N PHE A 94 4.56 4.93 17.10
CA PHE A 94 3.64 4.73 15.98
C PHE A 94 2.19 4.62 16.41
N ALA A 95 1.91 3.84 17.47
CA ALA A 95 0.58 3.73 18.05
C ALA A 95 0.03 5.10 18.52
N LYS A 96 0.87 5.88 19.21
CA LYS A 96 0.53 7.23 19.68
C LYS A 96 0.17 8.19 18.53
N LEU A 97 0.92 8.12 17.42
CA LEU A 97 0.67 8.93 16.24
C LEU A 97 -0.64 8.54 15.54
N LEU A 98 -0.91 7.24 15.41
CA LEU A 98 -2.12 6.73 14.76
C LEU A 98 -3.37 6.76 15.65
N SER A 99 -3.26 7.14 16.93
CA SER A 99 -4.36 7.07 17.92
C SER A 99 -4.90 5.65 18.14
N ILE A 100 -4.03 4.64 18.01
CA ILE A 100 -4.34 3.27 18.39
C ILE A 100 -3.66 2.96 19.73
N SER A 101 -4.26 2.07 20.53
CA SER A 101 -3.59 1.64 21.76
C SER A 101 -2.32 0.87 21.42
N HIS A 102 -1.28 1.00 22.26
CA HIS A 102 -0.04 0.24 22.09
C HIS A 102 -0.30 -1.27 22.10
N ALA A 103 -1.19 -1.73 22.99
CA ALA A 103 -1.56 -3.15 23.09
C ALA A 103 -2.22 -3.65 21.80
N THR A 104 -3.13 -2.85 21.21
CA THR A 104 -3.79 -3.18 19.95
C THR A 104 -2.78 -3.35 18.81
N LEU A 105 -1.86 -2.38 18.65
CA LEU A 105 -0.82 -2.48 17.63
C LEU A 105 0.10 -3.68 17.88
N SER A 106 0.49 -3.91 19.13
CA SER A 106 1.32 -5.05 19.51
C SER A 106 0.67 -6.38 19.16
N ASN A 107 -0.61 -6.54 19.49
CA ASN A 107 -1.36 -7.74 19.18
C ASN A 107 -1.44 -7.97 17.67
N ILE A 108 -1.71 -6.91 16.90
CA ILE A 108 -1.79 -6.98 15.43
C ILE A 108 -0.43 -7.36 14.82
N GLU A 109 0.67 -6.73 15.23
CA GLU A 109 2.02 -7.06 14.76
C GLU A 109 2.45 -8.48 15.17
N ASN A 110 1.85 -9.03 16.24
CA ASN A 110 2.09 -10.39 16.73
C ASN A 110 1.05 -11.42 16.25
N GLY A 111 0.26 -11.12 15.21
CA GLY A 111 -0.59 -12.12 14.56
C GLY A 111 -2.09 -11.97 14.83
N SER A 112 -2.53 -11.13 15.77
CA SER A 112 -3.96 -10.92 16.04
C SER A 112 -4.67 -10.18 14.91
N LEU A 113 -5.92 -10.55 14.64
CA LEU A 113 -6.68 -10.00 13.54
C LEU A 113 -7.05 -8.53 13.78
N GLN A 114 -6.75 -7.67 12.81
CA GLN A 114 -7.12 -6.26 12.84
C GLN A 114 -8.61 -6.06 12.56
N SER A 115 -9.15 -4.92 13.01
CA SER A 115 -10.46 -4.46 12.56
C SER A 115 -10.35 -3.82 11.16
N PRO A 116 -11.45 -3.75 10.38
CA PRO A 116 -11.44 -3.04 9.09
C PRO A 116 -10.98 -1.58 9.21
N GLN A 117 -11.34 -0.91 10.30
CA GLN A 117 -10.94 0.47 10.56
C GLN A 117 -9.42 0.58 10.79
N HIS A 118 -8.82 -0.38 11.49
CA HIS A 118 -7.38 -0.42 11.68
C HIS A 118 -6.64 -0.77 10.39
N ASP A 119 -7.17 -1.67 9.57
CA ASP A 119 -6.59 -2.01 8.27
C ASP A 119 -6.52 -0.79 7.33
N ILE A 120 -7.62 -0.05 7.20
CA ILE A 120 -7.67 1.19 6.41
C ILE A 120 -6.66 2.21 6.94
N LEU A 121 -6.62 2.40 8.26
CA LEU A 121 -5.69 3.34 8.89
C LEU A 121 -4.22 2.97 8.62
N LEU A 122 -3.88 1.68 8.72
CA LEU A 122 -2.52 1.18 8.47
C LEU A 122 -2.13 1.30 7.00
N ARG A 123 -3.07 1.14 6.06
CA ARG A 123 -2.85 1.41 4.63
C ARG A 123 -2.64 2.89 4.35
N LEU A 124 -3.45 3.76 4.94
CA LEU A 124 -3.23 5.21 4.81
C LEU A 124 -1.89 5.64 5.42
N ALA A 125 -1.45 4.93 6.44
CA ALA A 125 -0.15 5.09 7.05
C ALA A 125 0.99 4.42 6.28
N SER A 126 0.74 3.56 5.30
CA SER A 126 1.79 2.97 4.46
C SER A 126 2.26 3.91 3.36
N ASP A 127 1.42 4.88 2.95
CA ASP A 127 1.82 5.96 2.05
C ASP A 127 2.61 7.04 2.82
N PRO A 128 3.90 7.25 2.50
CA PRO A 128 4.75 8.18 3.25
C PRO A 128 4.27 9.63 3.20
N TYR A 129 3.68 10.05 2.07
CA TYR A 129 3.20 11.43 1.93
C TYR A 129 1.92 11.68 2.73
N SER A 130 0.96 10.75 2.66
CA SER A 130 -0.24 10.73 3.51
C SER A 130 0.15 10.73 4.98
N PHE A 131 1.07 9.86 5.41
CA PHE A 131 1.52 9.81 6.79
C PHE A 131 2.16 11.14 7.22
N TYR A 132 3.03 11.71 6.39
CA TYR A 132 3.65 13.01 6.67
C TYR A 132 2.60 14.12 6.82
N LYS A 133 1.70 14.26 5.84
CA LYS A 133 0.72 15.36 5.79
C LYS A 133 -0.33 15.24 6.89
N ASN A 134 -0.91 14.05 7.06
CA ASN A 134 -2.11 13.85 7.87
C ASN A 134 -1.79 13.43 9.31
N VAL A 135 -0.64 12.81 9.56
CA VAL A 135 -0.27 12.27 10.88
C VAL A 135 0.90 13.05 11.49
N PHE A 136 2.01 13.15 10.79
CA PHE A 136 3.21 13.79 11.36
C PHE A 136 3.02 15.30 11.56
N CYS A 137 2.61 16.04 10.53
CA CYS A 137 2.44 17.50 10.62
C CYS A 137 1.40 17.93 11.67
N THR A 138 0.34 17.14 11.83
CA THR A 138 -0.76 17.42 12.75
C THR A 138 -0.43 17.06 14.19
N ARG A 139 0.44 16.07 14.42
CA ARG A 139 0.67 15.46 15.74
C ARG A 139 2.13 15.43 16.20
N LYS A 140 3.06 16.05 15.48
CA LYS A 140 4.49 16.12 15.86
C LYS A 140 4.72 16.68 17.27
N GLY A 141 3.83 17.53 17.79
CA GLY A 141 3.89 18.04 19.17
C GLY A 141 3.75 16.96 20.26
N LEU A 142 3.35 15.75 19.89
CA LEU A 142 3.28 14.60 20.80
C LEU A 142 4.61 13.83 20.90
N LEU A 143 5.61 14.19 20.11
CA LEU A 143 6.87 13.45 19.96
C LEU A 143 8.02 14.13 20.72
N SER A 144 9.05 13.35 21.04
CA SER A 144 10.32 13.90 21.52
C SER A 144 11.10 14.58 20.38
N GLU A 145 12.03 15.48 20.69
CA GLU A 145 12.87 16.13 19.67
C GLU A 145 13.64 15.11 18.81
N GLY A 146 14.19 14.07 19.44
CA GLY A 146 14.90 13.00 18.73
C GLY A 146 13.99 12.17 17.81
N ASP A 147 12.75 11.89 18.23
CA ASP A 147 11.77 11.22 17.37
C ASP A 147 11.38 12.10 16.17
N ILE A 148 11.22 13.42 16.37
CA ILE A 148 10.89 14.37 15.31
C ILE A 148 12.00 14.40 14.25
N GLU A 149 13.25 14.45 14.68
CA GLU A 149 14.41 14.47 13.78
C GLU A 149 14.54 13.16 12.98
N THR A 150 14.48 12.02 13.69
CA THR A 150 14.60 10.69 13.08
C THR A 150 13.47 10.43 12.08
N LEU A 151 12.23 10.61 12.52
CA LEU A 151 11.03 10.39 11.71
C LEU A 151 10.97 11.38 10.55
N GLY A 152 11.28 12.66 10.78
CA GLY A 152 11.27 13.67 9.73
C GLY A 152 12.29 13.39 8.63
N THR A 153 13.48 12.91 8.99
CA THR A 153 14.52 12.51 8.02
C THR A 153 14.10 11.29 7.22
N ASN A 154 13.57 10.25 7.88
CA ASN A 154 13.06 9.06 7.21
C ASN A 154 11.89 9.36 6.28
N LEU A 155 10.95 10.21 6.70
CA LEU A 155 9.81 10.62 5.87
C LEU A 155 10.25 11.35 4.61
N LYS A 156 11.17 12.32 4.71
CA LYS A 156 11.70 13.01 3.52
C LYS A 156 12.31 12.04 2.52
N ARG A 157 13.10 11.07 3.01
CA ARG A 157 13.70 10.01 2.19
C ARG A 157 12.62 9.15 1.52
N LEU A 158 11.68 8.61 2.29
CA LEU A 158 10.62 7.73 1.79
C LEU A 158 9.73 8.44 0.76
N ILE A 159 9.35 9.69 1.02
CA ILE A 159 8.57 10.52 0.08
C ILE A 159 9.35 10.73 -1.21
N ALA A 160 10.63 11.11 -1.13
CA ALA A 160 11.47 11.30 -2.32
C ALA A 160 11.60 10.02 -3.16
N THR A 161 11.73 8.85 -2.50
CA THR A 161 11.78 7.56 -3.19
C THR A 161 10.42 7.18 -3.81
N SER A 162 9.31 7.46 -3.13
CA SER A 162 7.95 7.22 -3.64
C SER A 162 7.67 7.97 -4.94
N TYR A 163 8.05 9.25 -5.04
CA TYR A 163 7.93 10.02 -6.28
C TYR A 163 8.73 9.46 -7.46
N GLY A 164 9.77 8.66 -7.20
CA GLY A 164 10.51 7.94 -8.24
C GLY A 164 9.64 6.95 -9.02
N GLY A 165 8.69 6.27 -8.34
CA GLY A 165 7.69 5.41 -8.98
C GLY A 165 6.72 6.23 -9.84
N HIS A 166 6.19 7.31 -9.24
CA HIS A 166 5.32 8.28 -9.93
C HIS A 166 5.94 8.94 -11.15
N LYS A 167 7.26 9.00 -11.25
CA LYS A 167 7.95 9.51 -12.43
C LYS A 167 7.67 8.65 -13.67
N LYS A 168 7.57 7.32 -13.53
CA LYS A 168 7.26 6.41 -14.63
C LYS A 168 5.80 6.59 -15.06
N GLU A 169 4.86 6.52 -14.11
CA GLU A 169 3.44 6.72 -14.38
C GLU A 169 3.16 8.10 -14.99
N MET A 170 3.81 9.15 -14.49
CA MET A 170 3.70 10.51 -15.03
C MET A 170 4.30 10.63 -16.44
N LYS A 171 5.34 9.87 -16.76
CA LYS A 171 5.93 9.85 -18.11
C LYS A 171 4.96 9.21 -19.10
N GLU A 172 4.41 8.04 -18.78
CA GLU A 172 3.42 7.35 -19.61
C GLU A 172 2.18 8.22 -19.82
N PHE A 173 1.69 8.88 -18.76
CA PHE A 173 0.58 9.83 -18.87
C PHE A 173 0.91 11.02 -19.80
N LYS A 174 2.11 11.60 -19.70
CA LYS A 174 2.56 12.69 -20.57
C LYS A 174 2.60 12.28 -22.05
N GLU A 175 3.05 11.06 -22.35
CA GLU A 175 3.08 10.52 -23.72
C GLU A 175 1.67 10.40 -24.30
N ILE A 176 0.74 9.78 -23.56
CA ILE A 176 -0.68 9.67 -23.94
C ILE A 176 -1.31 11.04 -24.21
N MET A 177 -1.04 12.01 -23.34
CA MET A 177 -1.59 13.35 -23.48
C MET A 177 -0.99 14.10 -24.67
N SER A 178 0.33 13.98 -24.89
CA SER A 178 1.02 14.56 -26.05
C SER A 178 0.45 14.05 -27.37
N ASP A 179 0.21 12.74 -27.49
CA ASP A 179 -0.35 12.14 -28.71
C ASP A 179 -1.76 12.65 -29.02
N ARG A 180 -2.61 12.76 -27.98
CA ARG A 180 -3.96 13.35 -28.11
C ARG A 180 -3.89 14.81 -28.54
N THR A 181 -3.02 15.60 -27.90
CA THR A 181 -2.83 17.01 -28.26
C THR A 181 -2.34 17.17 -29.69
N ASN A 182 -1.37 16.36 -30.13
CA ASN A 182 -0.87 16.38 -31.50
C ASN A 182 -1.93 15.99 -32.53
N ASN A 183 -2.78 15.01 -32.22
CA ASN A 183 -3.91 14.64 -33.08
C ASN A 183 -4.91 15.80 -33.22
N LEU A 184 -5.28 16.44 -32.10
CA LEU A 184 -6.17 17.60 -32.12
C LEU A 184 -5.60 18.75 -32.94
N ILE A 185 -4.31 19.07 -32.77
CA ILE A 185 -3.62 20.11 -33.55
C ILE A 185 -3.70 19.79 -35.05
N ARG A 186 -3.45 18.54 -35.45
CA ARG A 186 -3.56 18.13 -36.87
C ARG A 186 -4.98 18.33 -37.40
N ARG A 187 -6.01 17.98 -36.63
CA ARG A 187 -7.41 18.17 -37.02
C ARG A 187 -7.76 19.65 -37.14
N VAL A 188 -7.34 20.47 -36.18
CA VAL A 188 -7.56 21.93 -36.21
C VAL A 188 -6.88 22.54 -37.44
N ASN A 189 -5.62 22.19 -37.71
CA ASN A 189 -4.91 22.68 -38.89
C ASN A 189 -5.61 22.26 -40.20
N HIS A 190 -6.16 21.04 -40.26
CA HIS A 190 -6.93 20.58 -41.42
C HIS A 190 -8.22 21.40 -41.59
N MET A 191 -8.97 21.61 -40.51
CA MET A 191 -10.18 22.44 -40.52
C MET A 191 -9.87 23.89 -40.93
N GLU A 192 -8.76 24.46 -40.45
CA GLU A 192 -8.33 25.80 -40.86
C GLU A 192 -7.94 25.87 -42.34
N TYR A 193 -7.27 24.84 -42.86
CA TYR A 193 -6.95 24.75 -44.27
C TYR A 193 -8.23 24.65 -45.12
N GLU A 194 -9.16 23.77 -44.74
CA GLU A 194 -10.46 23.62 -45.38
C GLU A 194 -11.28 24.91 -45.34
N MET A 195 -11.34 25.58 -44.18
CA MET A 195 -11.98 26.89 -44.04
C MET A 195 -11.32 27.93 -44.94
N LYS A 196 -9.98 27.99 -45.00
CA LYS A 196 -9.29 28.92 -45.90
C LYS A 196 -9.60 28.62 -47.36
N THR A 197 -9.68 27.36 -47.76
CA THR A 197 -10.06 27.01 -49.12
C THR A 197 -11.52 27.37 -49.42
N ILE A 198 -12.45 27.15 -48.48
CA ILE A 198 -13.86 27.53 -48.63
C ILE A 198 -13.98 29.05 -48.71
N ILE A 199 -13.34 29.80 -47.81
CA ILE A 199 -13.32 31.27 -47.83
C ILE A 199 -12.64 31.78 -49.11
N ASN A 200 -11.58 31.12 -49.61
CA ASN A 200 -10.96 31.48 -50.89
C ASN A 200 -11.90 31.23 -52.08
N ILE A 201 -12.70 30.16 -52.04
CA ILE A 201 -13.72 29.87 -53.06
C ILE A 201 -14.85 30.92 -52.99
N ASP A 202 -15.26 31.31 -51.79
CA ASP A 202 -16.24 32.38 -51.56
C ASP A 202 -15.69 33.77 -51.96
N SER A 203 -14.38 34.04 -51.78
CA SER A 203 -13.73 35.26 -52.26
C SER A 203 -13.33 35.23 -53.75
N ILE A 204 -13.26 34.06 -54.39
CA ILE A 204 -13.21 33.96 -55.86
C ILE A 204 -14.56 34.33 -56.48
N SER A 205 -15.65 34.29 -55.70
CA SER A 205 -16.91 34.95 -56.07
C SER A 205 -16.96 36.46 -55.78
N ASN A 206 -16.01 37.02 -55.02
CA ASN A 206 -15.91 38.47 -54.80
C ASN A 206 -14.47 38.97 -54.53
N SER A 207 -13.86 39.52 -55.58
CA SER A 207 -12.76 40.50 -55.63
C SER A 207 -11.36 40.13 -55.07
N ARG A 208 -10.39 40.27 -55.98
CA ARG A 208 -8.93 40.31 -55.80
C ARG A 208 -8.52 41.42 -54.81
N GLU A 209 -7.59 41.16 -53.89
CA GLU A 209 -6.34 41.95 -53.76
C GLU A 209 -5.35 41.48 -52.68
N SER A 210 -4.08 41.61 -53.08
CA SER A 210 -2.82 41.77 -52.34
C SER A 210 -2.54 40.92 -51.10
N GLY A 211 -1.50 40.11 -51.24
CA GLY A 211 -0.90 39.36 -50.15
C GLY A 211 0.00 40.20 -49.25
N GLU A 212 0.10 39.75 -48.00
CA GLU A 212 1.31 39.79 -47.19
C GLU A 212 1.11 38.82 -46.00
N SER A 213 1.77 37.66 -46.06
CA SER A 213 1.80 36.71 -44.94
C SER A 213 2.74 37.21 -43.86
N ARG A 214 2.23 38.01 -42.91
CA ARG A 214 2.86 38.17 -41.60
C ARG A 214 2.40 37.04 -40.68
N TRP A 215 3.34 36.54 -39.89
CA TRP A 215 3.25 35.93 -38.55
C TRP A 215 4.12 34.67 -38.43
N LYS A 216 5.39 34.86 -38.03
CA LYS A 216 6.06 33.91 -37.15
C LYS A 216 5.37 34.02 -35.79
N LYS A 217 4.71 32.96 -35.31
CA LYS A 217 4.35 32.82 -33.90
C LYS A 217 5.35 31.86 -33.26
N GLU A 218 6.18 32.40 -32.37
CA GLU A 218 6.96 31.62 -31.41
C GLU A 218 6.00 30.65 -30.69
N GLY A 219 6.38 29.38 -30.62
CA GLY A 219 5.58 28.34 -30.01
C GLY A 219 5.21 28.71 -28.58
N SER A 220 3.97 29.14 -28.37
CA SER A 220 3.42 29.37 -27.05
C SER A 220 3.29 28.00 -26.40
N ASN A 221 4.23 27.69 -25.53
CA ASN A 221 4.29 26.45 -24.78
C ASN A 221 3.19 26.49 -23.71
N ILE A 222 1.95 26.17 -24.11
CA ILE A 222 0.73 26.18 -23.28
C ILE A 222 0.90 25.33 -22.02
N LEU A 223 1.73 24.28 -22.07
CA LEU A 223 2.04 23.42 -20.93
C LEU A 223 2.77 24.15 -19.80
N THR A 224 3.55 25.19 -20.11
CA THR A 224 4.27 25.99 -19.11
C THR A 224 3.34 26.88 -18.28
N ARG A 225 2.25 27.36 -18.87
CA ARG A 225 1.26 28.20 -18.18
C ARG A 225 0.38 27.41 -17.22
N VAL A 226 0.04 26.17 -17.55
CA VAL A 226 -0.77 25.30 -16.68
C VAL A 226 0.03 24.81 -15.46
N TYR A 227 1.35 24.61 -15.61
CA TYR A 227 2.21 24.23 -14.49
C TYR A 227 2.37 25.35 -13.45
N GLN A 228 2.38 26.62 -13.88
CA GLN A 228 2.46 27.77 -12.96
C GLN A 228 1.15 28.04 -12.18
N SER A 229 -0.01 27.60 -12.69
CA SER A 229 -1.29 27.74 -11.97
C SER A 229 -1.57 26.64 -10.94
N LEU A 230 -0.78 25.56 -10.93
CA LEU A 230 -0.93 24.41 -10.02
C LEU A 230 0.08 24.40 -8.86
N THR A 231 0.86 25.48 -8.71
CA THR A 231 1.87 25.66 -7.65
C THR A 231 1.58 26.86 -6.74
N LEU A 232 0.30 27.14 -6.49
CA LEU A 232 -0.18 27.98 -5.39
C LEU A 232 -0.98 27.13 -4.39
#